data_AF-A0A854W642-F1
#
_entry.id   AF-A0A854W642-F1
#
_cell.length_a   1.000
_cell.length_b   1.000
_cell.length_c   1.000
_cell.angle_alpha   90.00
_cell.angle_beta   90.00
_cell.angle_gamma   90.00
#
_symmetry.space_group_name_H-M   'P 1'
#
loop_
_entity.id
_entity.type
_entity.pdbx_description
1 polymer ?
#
loop_
_entity_poly.entity_id
_entity_poly.type
_entity_poly.pdbx_seq_one_letter_code
_entity_poly.pdbx_strand_id
1 'polypeptide(L)'
;MNEHLHKEFLKIVSEMNKLNIIPLLLGSFGLEKVTNKSWQASDIDIYLIDEEVLNNQYEDIQKILIDRNYVKSLDSYRTYVKDNVEVEYKSFFEFQKFVKIDKEKLNLIRKEGVQYYLPTLEQFIEIYSSSVRDPKRKGKKQKDAKKLKYLKEM
;
A
#
# COMPACT_ATOMS: atom_id res chain seq x y z
N MET A 1 3.66 15.34 5.59
CA MET A 1 3.28 14.12 4.84
C MET A 1 2.74 14.53 3.48
N ASN A 2 2.72 13.63 2.51
CA ASN A 2 2.21 13.95 1.18
C ASN A 2 0.67 14.05 1.17
N GLU A 3 0.15 15.27 1.32
CA GLU A 3 -1.30 15.55 1.33
C GLU A 3 -1.97 15.21 0.00
N HIS A 4 -1.23 15.30 -1.12
CA HIS A 4 -1.76 14.95 -2.43
C HIS A 4 -1.99 13.44 -2.54
N LEU A 5 -1.01 12.61 -2.17
CA LEU A 5 -1.18 11.15 -2.09
C LEU A 5 -2.31 10.76 -1.14
N HIS A 6 -2.47 11.48 -0.02
CA HIS A 6 -3.56 11.21 0.90
C HIS A 6 -4.93 11.44 0.29
N LYS A 7 -5.14 12.58 -0.35
CA LYS A 7 -6.40 12.90 -1.01
C LYS A 7 -6.73 11.90 -2.12
N GLU A 8 -5.76 11.53 -2.94
CA GLU A 8 -5.97 10.55 -4.00
C GLU A 8 -6.25 9.15 -3.42
N PHE A 9 -5.51 8.73 -2.39
CA PHE A 9 -5.76 7.46 -1.70
C PHE A 9 -7.19 7.38 -1.15
N LEU A 10 -7.66 8.40 -0.40
CA LEU A 10 -9.00 8.38 0.17
C LEU A 10 -10.10 8.33 -0.91
N LYS A 11 -9.92 9.02 -2.03
CA LYS A 11 -10.86 8.97 -3.17
C LYS A 11 -10.93 7.58 -3.79
N ILE A 12 -9.79 6.89 -3.93
CA ILE A 12 -9.73 5.53 -4.47
C ILE A 12 -10.40 4.55 -3.50
N VAL A 13 -10.00 4.59 -2.23
CA VAL A 13 -10.53 3.69 -1.19
C VAL A 13 -12.02 3.90 -0.98
N SER A 14 -12.53 5.13 -1.08
CA SER A 14 -13.96 5.40 -0.97
C SER A 14 -14.78 4.63 -2.02
N GLU A 15 -14.31 4.52 -3.26
CA GLU A 15 -14.99 3.72 -4.29
C GLU A 15 -14.81 2.22 -4.04
N MET A 16 -13.62 1.78 -3.60
CA MET A 16 -13.39 0.38 -3.24
C MET A 16 -14.33 -0.07 -2.11
N ASN A 17 -14.55 0.77 -1.11
CA ASN A 17 -15.45 0.45 -0.01
C ASN A 17 -16.92 0.32 -0.44
N LYS A 18 -17.36 1.03 -1.49
CA LYS A 18 -18.72 0.84 -2.06
C LYS A 18 -18.91 -0.55 -2.68
N LEU A 19 -17.81 -1.19 -3.08
CA LEU A 19 -17.77 -2.56 -3.58
C LEU A 19 -17.51 -3.58 -2.46
N ASN A 20 -17.55 -3.15 -1.19
CA ASN A 20 -17.19 -3.95 -0.01
C ASN A 20 -15.71 -4.40 0.02
N ILE A 21 -14.83 -3.71 -0.70
CA ILE A 21 -13.40 -3.96 -0.68
C ILE A 21 -12.75 -3.05 0.37
N ILE A 22 -12.09 -3.63 1.37
CA ILE A 22 -11.31 -2.91 2.38
C ILE A 22 -9.82 -3.19 2.13
N PRO A 23 -9.09 -2.26 1.49
CA PRO A 23 -7.69 -2.48 1.15
C PRO A 23 -6.75 -2.27 2.34
N LEU A 24 -5.53 -2.80 2.22
CA LEU A 24 -4.40 -2.53 3.09
C LEU A 24 -3.48 -1.47 2.43
N LEU A 25 -3.18 -0.39 3.15
CA LEU A 25 -2.19 0.59 2.71
C LEU A 25 -0.80 0.20 3.23
N LEU A 26 0.17 0.05 2.32
CA LEU A 26 1.54 -0.37 2.61
C LEU A 26 2.57 0.61 2.06
N GLY A 27 3.83 0.18 1.99
CA GLY A 27 4.90 0.95 1.38
C GLY A 27 5.39 2.11 2.24
N SER A 28 6.03 3.07 1.56
CA SER A 28 6.50 4.30 2.21
C SER A 28 5.33 5.11 2.74
N PHE A 29 4.24 5.21 1.96
CA PHE A 29 3.10 6.04 2.32
C PHE A 29 2.36 5.50 3.56
N GLY A 30 2.11 4.18 3.64
CA GLY A 30 1.56 3.55 4.84
C GLY A 30 2.46 3.75 6.07
N LEU A 31 3.78 3.67 5.90
CA LEU A 31 4.74 3.94 6.98
C LEU A 31 4.68 5.40 7.46
N GLU A 32 4.53 6.37 6.55
CA GLU A 32 4.36 7.78 6.94
C GLU A 32 3.13 7.96 7.83
N LYS A 33 2.02 7.26 7.53
CA LYS A 33 0.78 7.34 8.31
C LYS A 33 0.92 6.77 9.72
N VAL A 34 1.66 5.69 9.89
CA VAL A 34 1.87 5.07 11.21
C VAL A 34 2.91 5.81 12.05
N THR A 35 3.96 6.36 11.41
CA THR A 35 5.07 7.01 12.12
C THR A 35 4.92 8.53 12.26
N ASN A 36 3.92 9.12 11.61
CA ASN A 36 3.76 10.58 11.46
C ASN A 36 5.05 11.30 10.98
N LYS A 37 5.88 10.59 10.22
CA LYS A 37 7.18 11.04 9.72
C LYS A 37 7.20 10.91 8.21
N SER A 38 7.76 11.90 7.51
CA SER A 38 7.93 11.76 6.07
C SER A 38 9.06 10.78 5.72
N TRP A 39 8.75 9.88 4.79
CA TRP A 39 9.63 8.92 4.14
C TRP A 39 9.75 9.19 2.64
N GLN A 40 9.33 10.39 2.21
CA GLN A 40 9.32 10.83 0.82
C GLN A 40 8.55 9.84 -0.06
N ALA A 41 7.36 9.43 0.40
CA ALA A 41 6.50 8.57 -0.40
C ALA A 41 6.12 9.27 -1.71
N SER A 42 6.26 8.54 -2.82
CA SER A 42 5.95 8.99 -4.19
C SER A 42 4.80 8.19 -4.82
N ASP A 43 4.44 7.08 -4.20
CA ASP A 43 3.51 6.07 -4.68
C ASP A 43 2.51 5.66 -3.59
N ILE A 44 1.41 5.06 -4.03
CA ILE A 44 0.36 4.48 -3.18
C ILE A 44 0.36 2.97 -3.41
N ASP A 45 0.90 2.23 -2.44
CA ASP A 45 0.91 0.78 -2.42
C ASP A 45 -0.38 0.23 -1.78
N ILE A 46 -1.30 -0.26 -2.61
CA ILE A 46 -2.57 -0.85 -2.18
C ILE A 46 -2.45 -2.38 -2.21
N TYR A 47 -2.72 -3.05 -1.09
CA TYR A 47 -2.76 -4.50 -1.04
C TYR A 47 -4.19 -4.97 -0.85
N LEU A 48 -4.63 -5.89 -1.69
CA LEU A 48 -5.92 -6.57 -1.58
C LEU A 48 -5.73 -7.78 -0.67
N ILE A 49 -6.45 -7.79 0.46
CA ILE A 49 -6.34 -8.84 1.48
C ILE A 49 -7.02 -10.12 1.01
N ASP A 50 -8.15 -9.98 0.32
CA ASP A 50 -8.89 -11.10 -0.24
C ASP A 50 -8.40 -11.39 -1.66
N GLU A 51 -7.95 -12.63 -1.89
CA GLU A 51 -7.46 -13.07 -3.19
C GLU A 51 -8.60 -13.17 -4.22
N GLU A 52 -9.83 -13.46 -3.77
CA GLU A 52 -10.99 -13.51 -4.65
C GLU A 52 -11.30 -12.14 -5.25
N VAL A 53 -11.07 -11.05 -4.51
CA VAL A 53 -11.22 -9.68 -5.01
C VAL A 53 -10.25 -9.43 -6.17
N LEU A 54 -8.99 -9.85 -6.05
CA LEU A 54 -8.03 -9.66 -7.14
C LEU A 54 -8.39 -10.49 -8.37
N ASN A 55 -8.97 -11.67 -8.20
CA ASN A 55 -9.31 -12.56 -9.32
C ASN A 55 -10.64 -12.17 -10.00
N ASN A 56 -11.63 -11.73 -9.23
CA ASN A 56 -13.01 -11.55 -9.71
C ASN A 56 -13.42 -10.08 -9.88
N GLN A 57 -12.80 -9.15 -9.16
CA GLN A 57 -13.15 -7.72 -9.15
C GLN A 57 -12.01 -6.84 -9.69
N TYR A 58 -11.07 -7.45 -10.41
CA TYR A 58 -9.94 -6.73 -10.98
C TYR A 58 -10.39 -5.61 -11.92
N GLU A 59 -11.34 -5.91 -12.81
CA GLU A 59 -11.89 -4.95 -13.77
C GLU A 59 -12.57 -3.78 -13.05
N ASP A 60 -13.27 -4.03 -11.95
CA ASP A 60 -13.89 -2.99 -11.13
C ASP A 60 -12.84 -2.04 -10.53
N ILE A 61 -11.73 -2.59 -10.01
CA ILE A 61 -10.62 -1.80 -9.46
C ILE A 61 -9.97 -0.96 -10.57
N GLN A 62 -9.77 -1.54 -11.76
CA GLN A 62 -9.26 -0.80 -12.90
C GLN A 62 -10.20 0.34 -13.29
N LYS A 63 -11.50 0.05 -13.33
CA LYS A 63 -12.54 1.05 -13.63
C LYS A 63 -12.52 2.21 -12.64
N ILE A 64 -12.37 1.95 -11.34
CA ILE A 64 -12.23 3.01 -10.31
C ILE A 64 -11.08 3.97 -10.66
N LEU A 65 -9.95 3.44 -11.13
CA LEU A 65 -8.78 4.26 -11.47
C LEU A 65 -8.96 5.00 -12.79
N ILE A 66 -9.48 4.32 -13.82
CA ILE A 66 -9.76 4.90 -15.14
C ILE A 66 -10.78 6.03 -15.04
N ASP A 67 -11.89 5.82 -14.34
CA ASP A 67 -12.93 6.83 -14.11
C ASP A 67 -12.40 8.06 -13.33
N ARG A 68 -11.22 7.92 -12.69
CA ARG A 68 -10.51 8.99 -11.99
C ARG A 68 -9.34 9.59 -12.77
N ASN A 69 -9.25 9.30 -14.07
CA ASN A 69 -8.23 9.74 -15.02
C ASN A 69 -6.83 9.19 -14.76
N TYR A 70 -6.72 8.01 -14.14
CA TYR A 70 -5.45 7.30 -14.12
C TYR A 70 -5.27 6.53 -15.43
N VAL A 71 -4.03 6.54 -15.94
CA VAL A 71 -3.63 5.79 -17.12
C VAL A 71 -2.81 4.59 -16.68
N LYS A 72 -3.07 3.43 -17.29
CA LYS A 72 -2.29 2.22 -17.02
C LYS A 72 -0.83 2.44 -17.42
N SER A 73 0.10 2.05 -16.55
CA SER A 73 1.52 2.08 -16.85
C SER A 73 1.87 1.08 -17.96
N LEU A 74 2.84 1.43 -18.81
CA LEU A 74 3.39 0.51 -19.81
C LEU A 74 4.32 -0.53 -19.19
N ASP A 75 4.91 -0.22 -18.03
CA ASP A 75 5.93 -1.06 -17.37
C ASP A 75 5.32 -2.13 -16.44
N SER A 76 4.04 -1.98 -16.09
CA SER A 76 3.37 -2.88 -15.14
C SER A 76 1.87 -2.95 -15.40
N TYR A 77 1.35 -4.17 -15.42
CA TYR A 77 -0.08 -4.40 -15.55
C TYR A 77 -0.86 -3.97 -14.30
N ARG A 78 -0.17 -3.74 -13.16
CA ARG A 78 -0.76 -3.40 -11.87
C ARG A 78 -0.58 -1.94 -11.44
N THR A 79 0.08 -1.16 -12.27
CA THR A 79 0.45 0.22 -11.95
C THR A 79 -0.36 1.19 -12.80
N TYR A 80 -0.84 2.25 -12.16
CA TYR A 80 -1.60 3.32 -12.78
C TYR A 80 -1.03 4.66 -12.37
N VAL A 81 -1.02 5.62 -13.29
CA VAL A 81 -0.37 6.92 -13.12
C VAL A 81 -1.31 8.05 -13.46
N LYS A 82 -1.30 9.10 -12.63
CA LYS A 82 -2.00 10.37 -12.85
C LYS A 82 -1.22 11.50 -12.18
N ASP A 83 -0.90 12.57 -12.90
CA ASP A 83 -0.28 13.78 -12.34
C ASP A 83 0.96 13.50 -11.44
N ASN A 84 1.78 12.50 -11.79
CA ASN A 84 2.92 11.96 -11.02
C ASN A 84 2.58 11.18 -9.74
N VAL A 85 1.31 10.87 -9.51
CA VAL A 85 0.87 9.88 -8.51
C VAL A 85 0.85 8.52 -9.16
N GLU A 86 1.67 7.62 -8.62
CA GLU A 86 1.65 6.20 -8.97
C GLU A 86 0.81 5.43 -7.96
N VAL A 87 -0.13 4.61 -8.45
CA VAL A 87 -0.91 3.67 -7.65
C VAL A 87 -0.58 2.27 -8.13
N GLU A 88 -0.15 1.41 -7.21
CA GLU A 88 0.12 0.01 -7.49
C GLU A 88 -0.75 -0.87 -6.58
N TYR A 89 -1.52 -1.80 -7.17
CA TYR A 89 -2.26 -2.80 -6.38
C TYR A 89 -1.56 -4.15 -6.40
N LYS A 90 -1.59 -4.86 -5.26
CA LYS A 90 -0.85 -6.11 -5.04
C LYS A 90 -1.71 -7.13 -4.31
N SER A 91 -1.41 -8.41 -4.51
CA SER A 91 -1.98 -9.49 -3.69
C SER A 91 -1.31 -9.51 -2.32
N PHE A 92 -2.10 -9.41 -1.25
CA PHE A 92 -1.60 -9.63 0.10
C PHE A 92 -1.22 -11.10 0.32
N PHE A 93 -1.93 -12.04 -0.28
CA PHE A 93 -1.60 -13.47 -0.21
C PHE A 93 -0.19 -13.75 -0.76
N GLU A 94 0.14 -13.21 -1.94
CA GLU A 94 1.49 -13.33 -2.50
C GLU A 94 2.54 -12.64 -1.63
N PHE A 95 2.19 -11.50 -1.02
CA PHE A 95 3.07 -10.78 -0.11
C PHE A 95 3.38 -11.57 1.15
N GLN A 96 2.40 -12.27 1.71
CA GLN A 96 2.56 -13.11 2.90
C GLN A 96 3.47 -14.33 2.68
N LYS A 97 3.73 -14.73 1.42
CA LYS A 97 4.77 -15.74 1.12
C LYS A 97 6.18 -15.24 1.48
N PHE A 98 6.35 -13.92 1.60
CA PHE A 98 7.63 -13.27 1.85
C PHE A 98 7.72 -12.59 3.22
N VAL A 99 6.62 -12.03 3.74
CA VAL A 99 6.56 -11.44 5.08
C VAL A 99 5.64 -12.23 6.01
N LYS A 100 6.05 -12.40 7.27
CA LYS A 100 5.25 -13.10 8.28
C LYS A 100 4.46 -12.11 9.13
N ILE A 101 3.40 -11.54 8.56
CA ILE A 101 2.49 -10.65 9.31
C ILE A 101 1.10 -11.26 9.42
N ASP A 102 0.51 -11.13 10.60
CA ASP A 102 -0.83 -11.60 10.93
C ASP A 102 -1.90 -10.59 10.48
N LYS A 103 -2.78 -10.99 9.55
CA LYS A 103 -3.82 -10.12 9.01
C LYS A 103 -4.83 -9.68 10.06
N GLU A 104 -5.08 -10.51 11.08
CA GLU A 104 -6.04 -10.24 12.14
C GLU A 104 -5.56 -9.14 13.10
N LYS A 105 -4.25 -8.82 13.05
CA LYS A 105 -3.63 -7.75 13.86
C LYS A 105 -3.47 -6.44 13.12
N LEU A 106 -3.93 -6.34 11.87
CA LEU A 106 -3.90 -5.09 11.13
C LEU A 106 -4.81 -4.05 11.80
N ASN A 107 -4.36 -2.80 11.83
CA ASN A 107 -5.16 -1.69 12.33
C ASN A 107 -6.22 -1.31 11.30
N LEU A 108 -7.50 -1.54 11.62
CA LEU A 108 -8.60 -1.01 10.81
C LEU A 108 -8.77 0.49 11.08
N ILE A 109 -8.46 1.30 10.08
CA ILE A 109 -8.68 2.75 10.13
C ILE A 109 -10.06 3.08 9.60
N ARG A 110 -10.80 3.92 10.33
CA ARG A 110 -12.07 4.50 9.91
C ARG A 110 -11.94 6.01 9.95
N LYS A 111 -11.84 6.64 8.78
CA LYS A 111 -11.62 8.09 8.69
C LYS A 111 -12.33 8.64 7.46
N GLU A 112 -12.99 9.80 7.58
CA GLU A 112 -13.62 10.49 6.43
C GLU A 112 -14.58 9.58 5.62
N GLY A 113 -15.29 8.69 6.31
CA GLY A 113 -16.22 7.74 5.68
C GLY A 113 -15.55 6.57 4.95
N VAL A 114 -14.21 6.47 4.96
CA VAL A 114 -13.47 5.35 4.36
C VAL A 114 -12.91 4.40 5.40
N GLN A 115 -12.70 3.16 4.97
CA GLN A 115 -12.15 2.05 5.72
C GLN A 115 -10.96 1.46 4.96
N TYR A 116 -9.83 1.33 5.65
CA TYR A 116 -8.65 0.66 5.14
C TYR A 116 -7.81 0.12 6.30
N TYR A 117 -7.00 -0.89 6.02
CA TYR A 117 -6.06 -1.46 6.98
C TYR A 117 -4.71 -0.76 6.91
N LEU A 118 -4.03 -0.69 8.05
CA LEU A 118 -2.61 -0.35 8.18
C LEU A 118 -1.88 -1.41 9.00
N PRO A 119 -0.63 -1.75 8.66
CA PRO A 119 0.20 -2.55 9.55
C PRO A 119 0.45 -1.84 10.89
N THR A 120 0.66 -2.60 11.94
CA THR A 120 1.22 -2.09 13.20
C THR A 120 2.69 -1.71 13.03
N LEU A 121 3.25 -1.01 14.02
CA LEU A 121 4.71 -0.74 14.05
C LEU A 121 5.51 -2.04 14.03
N GLU A 122 5.13 -3.04 14.83
CA GLU A 122 5.77 -4.36 14.86
C GLU A 122 5.73 -5.06 13.49
N GLN A 123 4.59 -4.98 12.80
CA GLN A 123 4.46 -5.54 11.45
C GLN A 123 5.31 -4.77 10.44
N PHE A 124 5.43 -3.45 10.54
CA PHE A 124 6.35 -2.68 9.71
C PHE A 124 7.82 -3.07 9.97
N ILE A 125 8.20 -3.36 11.21
CA ILE A 125 9.54 -3.89 11.52
C ILE A 125 9.76 -5.21 10.76
N GLU A 126 8.81 -6.14 10.79
CA GLU A 126 8.90 -7.41 10.06
C GLU A 126 8.98 -7.19 8.54
N ILE A 127 8.12 -6.32 7.98
CA ILE A 127 8.10 -6.00 6.55
C ILE A 127 9.44 -5.44 6.08
N TYR A 128 10.02 -4.49 6.81
CA TYR A 128 11.30 -3.89 6.41
C TYR A 128 12.50 -4.80 6.75
N SER A 129 12.42 -5.60 7.80
CA SER A 129 13.38 -6.68 8.12
C SER A 129 13.51 -7.65 6.94
N SER A 130 12.37 -8.12 6.42
CA SER A 130 12.34 -9.00 5.27
C SER A 130 12.78 -8.27 4.00
N SER A 131 12.31 -7.03 3.75
CA SER A 131 12.71 -6.22 2.58
C SER A 131 14.22 -6.04 2.43
N VAL A 132 14.97 -5.85 3.52
CA VAL A 132 16.43 -5.68 3.47
C VAL A 132 17.13 -6.97 3.01
N ARG A 133 16.55 -8.14 3.32
CA ARG A 133 17.07 -9.45 2.91
C ARG A 133 16.70 -9.80 1.47
N ASP A 134 15.60 -9.28 0.93
CA ASP A 134 15.10 -9.62 -0.40
C ASP A 134 16.08 -9.25 -1.54
N PRO A 135 16.54 -10.23 -2.35
CA PRO A 135 17.38 -9.95 -3.50
C PRO A 135 16.69 -9.08 -4.56
N LYS A 136 15.35 -9.13 -4.71
CA LYS A 136 14.58 -8.32 -5.66
C LYS A 136 14.57 -6.83 -5.30
N ARG A 137 14.90 -6.48 -4.06
CA ARG A 137 14.98 -5.09 -3.57
C ARG A 137 16.33 -4.43 -3.87
N LYS A 138 17.15 -5.03 -4.76
CA LYS A 138 18.43 -4.44 -5.22
C LYS A 138 18.18 -2.99 -5.69
N GLY A 139 18.89 -2.03 -5.11
CA GLY A 139 18.68 -0.59 -5.34
C GLY A 139 17.75 0.13 -4.35
N LYS A 140 16.87 -0.60 -3.65
CA LYS A 140 16.01 -0.04 -2.59
C LYS A 140 16.48 -0.37 -1.16
N LYS A 141 17.32 -1.40 -0.98
CA LYS A 141 17.80 -1.89 0.33
C LYS A 141 18.31 -0.82 1.29
N GLN A 142 19.04 0.19 0.80
CA GLN A 142 19.56 1.25 1.67
C GLN A 142 18.42 2.09 2.29
N LYS A 143 17.39 2.41 1.50
CA LYS A 143 16.20 3.12 2.00
C LYS A 143 15.44 2.27 3.01
N ASP A 144 15.35 0.96 2.76
CA ASP A 144 14.67 0.02 3.65
C ASP A 144 15.41 -0.18 4.97
N ALA A 145 16.74 -0.26 4.92
CA ALA A 145 17.57 -0.37 6.11
C ALA A 145 17.45 0.88 7.00
N LYS A 146 17.35 2.08 6.41
CA LYS A 146 17.10 3.33 7.16
C LYS A 146 15.75 3.30 7.87
N LYS A 147 14.69 2.84 7.19
CA LYS A 147 13.35 2.71 7.78
C LYS A 147 13.34 1.67 8.91
N LEU A 148 13.96 0.52 8.69
CA LEU A 148 14.09 -0.53 9.71
C LEU A 148 14.86 -0.05 10.93
N LYS A 149 15.98 0.66 10.73
CA LYS A 149 16.77 1.22 11.83
C LYS A 149 15.92 2.18 12.66
N TYR A 150 15.26 3.14 12.01
CA TYR A 150 14.37 4.08 12.69
C TYR A 150 13.27 3.37 13.48
N LEU A 151 12.58 2.40 12.87
CA LEU A 151 11.50 1.66 13.53
C LEU A 151 11.97 0.87 14.77
N LYS A 152 13.22 0.40 14.78
CA LYS A 152 13.80 -0.31 15.93
C LYS A 152 14.27 0.62 17.06
N GLU A 153 14.40 1.91 16.78
CA GLU A 153 14.87 2.94 17.73
C GLU A 153 13.70 3.78 18.29
N MET A 154 12.46 3.52 17.86
CA MET A 154 11.23 4.18 18.34
C MET A 154 10.80 3.69 19.71
#